data_AF-A0A098LBR5-F1
#
_entry.id   AF-A0A098LBR5-F1
#
_cell.length_a   1.000
_cell.length_b   1.000
_cell.length_c   1.000
_cell.angle_alpha   90.00
_cell.angle_beta   90.00
_cell.angle_gamma   90.00
#
_symmetry.space_group_name_H-M   'P 1'
#
loop_
_entity.id
_entity.type
_entity.pdbx_description
1 polymer ?
#
loop_
_entity_poly.entity_id
_entity_poly.type
_entity_poly.pdbx_seq_one_letter_code
_entity_poly.pdbx_strand_id
1 'polypeptide(L)'
;MEEIVKSITTALARGAEIAAALVIGIASVRAIAMFLGNYFKKLAPQKISIEDIRLSLGRSLALALEFLLGADILKTAVAPTWNEIGQLAAIAVLRTALNFFLDRELRNNEISRSGESAS
;
A
#
# COMPACT_ATOMS: atom_id res chain seq x y z
N MET A 1 8.15 -35.23 0.21
CA MET A 1 7.11 -34.54 -0.57
C MET A 1 6.75 -33.20 0.06
N GLU A 2 6.58 -33.13 1.38
CA GLU A 2 6.31 -31.87 2.13
C GLU A 2 7.39 -30.78 1.96
N GLU A 3 8.68 -31.14 1.97
CA GLU A 3 9.77 -30.16 1.77
C GLU A 3 9.75 -29.49 0.38
N ILE A 4 9.35 -30.25 -0.66
CA ILE A 4 9.27 -29.75 -2.02
C ILE A 4 8.13 -28.73 -2.14
N VAL A 5 6.97 -29.05 -1.56
CA VAL A 5 5.81 -28.14 -1.53
C VAL A 5 6.15 -26.86 -0.76
N LYS A 6 6.79 -26.98 0.41
CA LYS A 6 7.23 -25.82 1.20
C LYS A 6 8.21 -24.93 0.45
N SER A 7 9.18 -25.52 -0.24
CA SER A 7 10.18 -24.76 -1.02
C SER A 7 9.54 -24.01 -2.19
N ILE A 8 8.68 -24.69 -2.96
CA ILE A 8 7.98 -24.08 -4.11
C ILE A 8 7.08 -22.92 -3.65
N THR A 9 6.25 -23.15 -2.64
CA THR A 9 5.32 -22.10 -2.20
C THR A 9 6.05 -20.92 -1.58
N THR A 10 7.14 -21.15 -0.85
CA THR A 10 7.98 -20.06 -0.33
C THR A 10 8.62 -19.27 -1.48
N ALA A 11 9.09 -19.94 -2.53
CA ALA A 11 9.63 -19.27 -3.71
C ALA A 11 8.57 -18.42 -4.43
N LEU A 12 7.35 -18.94 -4.57
CA LEU A 12 6.22 -18.22 -5.16
C LEU A 12 5.83 -16.99 -4.31
N ALA A 13 5.76 -17.14 -2.99
CA ALA A 13 5.46 -16.02 -2.08
C ALA A 13 6.51 -14.91 -2.22
N ARG A 14 7.80 -15.26 -2.22
CA ARG A 14 8.89 -14.30 -2.45
C ARG A 14 8.81 -13.63 -3.82
N GLY A 15 8.44 -14.38 -4.86
CA GLY A 15 8.21 -13.83 -6.19
C GLY A 15 7.12 -12.75 -6.20
N ALA A 16 6.01 -13.01 -5.51
CA ALA A 16 4.93 -12.04 -5.35
C ALA A 16 5.35 -10.80 -4.53
N GLU A 17 6.14 -10.97 -3.48
CA GLU A 17 6.71 -9.83 -2.71
C GLU A 17 7.64 -8.96 -3.57
N ILE A 18 8.50 -9.58 -4.37
CA ILE A 18 9.40 -8.86 -5.28
C ILE A 18 8.58 -8.11 -6.33
N ALA A 19 7.55 -8.73 -6.90
CA ALA A 19 6.66 -8.06 -7.85
C ALA A 19 5.97 -6.84 -7.22
N ALA A 20 5.44 -6.98 -6.00
CA ALA A 20 4.86 -5.87 -5.25
C ALA A 20 5.88 -4.74 -5.03
N ALA A 21 7.09 -5.07 -4.57
CA ALA A 21 8.16 -4.10 -4.34
C ALA A 21 8.55 -3.33 -5.61
N LEU A 22 8.62 -4.02 -6.76
CA LEU A 22 8.89 -3.40 -8.05
C LEU A 22 7.77 -2.46 -8.48
N VAL A 23 6.51 -2.87 -8.35
CA VAL A 23 5.35 -2.03 -8.68
C VAL A 23 5.35 -0.76 -7.81
N ILE A 24 5.55 -0.89 -6.50
CA ILE A 24 5.62 0.25 -5.57
C ILE A 24 6.79 1.16 -5.93
N GLY A 25 7.98 0.60 -6.18
CA GLY A 25 9.18 1.36 -6.50
C GLY A 25 9.02 2.18 -7.78
N ILE A 26 8.56 1.55 -8.87
CA ILE A 26 8.34 2.21 -10.15
C ILE A 26 7.28 3.31 -10.02
N ALA A 27 6.16 3.02 -9.36
CA ALA A 27 5.09 4.00 -9.15
C ALA A 27 5.56 5.20 -8.32
N SER A 28 6.34 4.96 -7.27
CA SER A 28 6.89 6.01 -6.41
C SER A 28 7.87 6.90 -7.18
N VAL A 29 8.80 6.32 -7.94
CA VAL A 29 9.74 7.09 -8.78
C VAL A 29 9.00 7.93 -9.80
N ARG A 30 7.99 7.36 -10.47
CA ARG A 30 7.15 8.08 -11.44
C ARG A 30 6.39 9.23 -10.78
N ALA A 31 5.78 9.01 -9.62
CA ALA A 31 5.04 10.03 -8.88
C ALA A 31 5.95 11.20 -8.48
N ILE A 32 7.15 10.91 -7.97
CA ILE A 32 8.16 11.92 -7.62
C ILE A 32 8.59 12.71 -8.86
N ALA A 33 8.91 12.04 -9.97
CA ALA A 33 9.31 12.71 -11.20
C ALA A 33 8.22 13.66 -11.74
N MET A 34 6.95 13.23 -11.71
CA MET A 34 5.81 14.07 -12.12
C MET A 34 5.62 15.26 -11.18
N PHE A 35 5.73 15.05 -9.87
CA PHE A 35 5.59 16.10 -8.86
C PHE A 35 6.68 17.17 -8.99
N LEU A 36 7.95 16.75 -9.08
CA LEU A 36 9.08 17.68 -9.27
C LEU A 36 8.99 18.40 -10.61
N GLY A 37 8.65 17.69 -11.69
CA GLY A 37 8.46 18.29 -13.01
C GLY A 37 7.42 19.41 -13.01
N ASN A 38 6.32 19.23 -12.28
CA ASN A 38 5.28 20.24 -12.08
C ASN A 38 5.76 21.44 -11.25
N TYR A 39 6.65 21.22 -10.28
CA TYR A 39 7.22 22.29 -9.44
C TYR A 39 8.18 23.18 -10.25
N PHE A 40 9.01 22.58 -11.11
CA PHE A 40 9.99 23.31 -11.91
C PHE A 40 9.40 23.93 -13.19
N LYS A 41 8.39 23.31 -13.82
CA LYS A 41 7.73 23.86 -15.01
C LYS A 41 6.55 24.75 -14.63
N LYS A 42 6.86 26.00 -14.22
CA LYS A 42 5.87 27.05 -13.93
C LYS A 42 5.01 27.49 -15.15
N LEU A 43 5.35 27.07 -16.37
CA LEU A 43 4.87 27.66 -17.63
C LEU A 43 4.30 26.65 -18.67
N ALA A 44 3.88 25.45 -18.25
CA ALA A 44 3.24 24.49 -19.16
C ALA A 44 1.68 24.58 -19.10
N PRO A 45 0.97 24.62 -20.24
CA PRO A 45 -0.49 24.80 -20.28
C PRO A 45 -1.30 23.58 -19.80
N GLN A 46 -0.66 22.41 -19.62
CA GLN A 46 -1.27 21.21 -19.06
C GLN A 46 -0.62 20.88 -17.71
N LYS A 47 -1.15 21.45 -16.64
CA LYS A 47 -0.74 21.16 -15.28
C LYS A 47 -1.33 19.80 -14.91
N ILE A 48 -0.50 18.75 -14.82
CA ILE A 48 -0.95 17.46 -14.27
C ILE A 48 -1.47 17.72 -12.87
N SER A 49 -2.70 17.34 -12.53
CA SER A 49 -3.22 17.62 -11.20
C SER A 49 -2.52 16.74 -10.17
N ILE A 50 -2.38 17.23 -8.93
CA ILE A 50 -1.88 16.40 -7.81
C ILE A 50 -2.80 15.18 -7.62
N GLU A 51 -4.09 15.34 -7.94
CA GLU A 51 -5.09 14.28 -7.89
C GLU A 51 -4.80 13.15 -8.89
N ASP A 52 -4.38 13.47 -10.10
CA ASP A 52 -3.97 12.47 -11.10
C ASP A 52 -2.75 11.66 -10.64
N ILE A 53 -1.77 12.33 -10.02
CA ILE A 53 -0.59 11.67 -9.46
C ILE A 53 -1.00 10.73 -8.32
N ARG A 54 -1.88 11.19 -7.42
CA ARG A 54 -2.42 10.39 -6.31
C ARG A 54 -3.22 9.18 -6.81
N LEU A 55 -4.09 9.36 -7.79
CA LEU A 55 -4.90 8.29 -8.39
C LEU A 55 -4.00 7.24 -9.06
N SER A 56 -3.00 7.68 -9.83
CA SER A 56 -2.04 6.76 -10.46
C SER A 56 -1.25 5.97 -9.43
N LEU A 57 -0.74 6.63 -8.38
CA LEU A 57 0.00 5.96 -7.31
C LEU A 57 -0.90 4.98 -6.55
N GLY A 58 -2.13 5.40 -6.21
CA GLY A 58 -3.11 4.57 -5.51
C GLY A 58 -3.45 3.28 -6.25
N ARG A 59 -3.61 3.33 -7.58
CA ARG A 59 -3.83 2.13 -8.42
C ARG A 59 -2.66 1.15 -8.35
N SER A 60 -1.42 1.65 -8.42
CA SER A 60 -0.24 0.80 -8.29
C SER A 60 -0.08 0.20 -6.89
N LEU A 61 -0.38 0.97 -5.84
CA LEU A 61 -0.39 0.46 -4.47
C LEU A 61 -1.46 -0.62 -4.27
N ALA A 62 -2.67 -0.44 -4.83
CA ALA A 62 -3.71 -1.45 -4.77
C ALA A 62 -3.25 -2.79 -5.41
N LEU A 63 -2.66 -2.73 -6.60
CA LEU A 63 -2.09 -3.90 -7.26
C LEU A 63 -0.99 -4.58 -6.42
N ALA A 64 -0.08 -3.80 -5.85
CA ALA A 64 0.97 -4.34 -4.99
C ALA A 64 0.41 -5.04 -3.74
N LEU A 65 -0.68 -4.51 -3.17
CA LEU A 65 -1.37 -5.12 -2.04
C LEU A 65 -2.02 -6.46 -2.38
N GLU A 66 -2.53 -6.65 -3.60
CA GLU A 66 -3.05 -7.94 -4.05
C GLU A 66 -1.93 -9.00 -4.12
N PHE A 67 -0.75 -8.64 -4.63
CA PHE A 67 0.41 -9.53 -4.63
C PHE A 67 0.89 -9.89 -3.22
N LEU A 68 0.95 -8.90 -2.31
CA LEU A 68 1.33 -9.13 -0.92
C LEU A 68 0.31 -10.03 -0.20
N LEU A 69 -0.98 -9.80 -0.40
CA LEU A 69 -2.03 -10.67 0.14
C LEU A 69 -1.88 -12.11 -0.37
N GLY A 70 -1.60 -12.29 -1.66
CA GLY A 70 -1.30 -13.60 -2.23
C GLY A 70 -0.08 -14.26 -1.59
N ALA A 71 1.00 -13.51 -1.38
CA ALA A 71 2.20 -13.99 -0.70
C ALA A 71 1.92 -14.45 0.74
N ASP A 72 1.11 -13.69 1.49
CA ASP A 72 0.72 -14.00 2.86
C ASP A 72 -0.16 -15.27 2.94
N ILE A 73 -1.11 -15.42 2.01
CA ILE A 73 -1.93 -16.64 1.88
C ILE A 73 -1.04 -17.85 1.59
N LEU A 74 -0.08 -17.71 0.66
CA LEU A 74 0.86 -18.78 0.33
C LEU A 74 1.71 -19.21 1.54
N LYS A 75 2.23 -18.27 2.33
CA LYS A 75 3.03 -18.59 3.52
C LYS A 75 2.20 -19.32 4.58
N THR A 76 1.00 -18.82 4.87
CA THR A 76 0.12 -19.45 5.87
C THR A 76 -0.33 -20.87 5.48
N ALA A 77 -0.39 -21.17 4.18
CA ALA A 77 -0.80 -22.48 3.69
C ALA A 77 0.22 -23.62 3.91
N VAL A 78 1.52 -23.33 4.12
CA VAL A 78 2.56 -24.38 4.08
C VAL A 78 3.43 -24.50 5.33
N ALA A 79 3.36 -23.53 6.23
CA ALA A 79 4.02 -23.64 7.53
C ALA A 79 3.25 -22.81 8.57
N PRO A 80 2.20 -23.35 9.22
CA PRO A 80 1.63 -22.71 10.40
C PRO A 80 2.63 -22.87 11.56
N THR A 81 3.71 -22.09 11.56
CA THR A 81 4.58 -21.96 12.73
C THR A 81 4.04 -20.82 13.60
N TRP A 82 4.07 -21.00 14.92
CA TRP A 82 3.62 -19.98 15.88
C TRP A 82 4.30 -18.62 15.67
N ASN A 83 5.53 -18.60 15.15
CA ASN A 83 6.28 -17.39 14.83
C ASN A 83 5.73 -16.64 13.60
N GLU A 84 5.34 -17.36 12.54
CA GLU A 84 4.75 -16.77 11.33
C GLU A 84 3.31 -16.31 11.57
N ILE A 85 2.53 -17.07 12.36
CA ILE A 85 1.20 -16.64 12.83
C ILE A 85 1.33 -15.34 13.66
N GLY A 86 2.35 -15.25 14.52
CA GLY A 86 2.65 -14.03 15.28
C GLY A 86 3.00 -12.83 14.41
N GLN A 87 3.82 -13.00 13.36
CA GLN A 87 4.13 -11.93 12.40
C GLN A 87 2.89 -11.44 11.65
N LEU A 88 2.07 -12.37 11.15
CA LEU A 88 0.85 -12.02 10.43
C LEU A 88 -0.15 -11.28 11.34
N ALA A 89 -0.32 -11.74 12.58
CA ALA A 89 -1.15 -11.08 13.58
C ALA A 89 -0.64 -9.66 13.89
N ALA A 90 0.68 -9.48 14.02
CA ALA A 90 1.28 -8.16 14.23
C ALA A 90 1.03 -7.20 13.05
N ILE A 91 1.20 -7.68 11.81
CA ILE A 91 0.92 -6.88 10.60
C ILE A 91 -0.57 -6.50 10.52
N ALA A 92 -1.47 -7.44 10.79
CA ALA A 92 -2.91 -7.20 10.79
C ALA A 92 -3.32 -6.16 11.84
N VAL A 93 -2.76 -6.24 13.04
CA VAL A 93 -2.98 -5.26 14.12
C VAL A 93 -2.45 -3.88 13.71
N LEU A 94 -1.23 -3.78 13.18
CA LEU A 94 -0.66 -2.51 12.73
C LEU A 94 -1.53 -1.86 11.65
N ARG A 95 -1.97 -2.63 10.66
CA ARG A 95 -2.87 -2.15 9.60
C ARG A 95 -4.20 -1.63 10.19
N THR A 96 -4.77 -2.35 11.15
CA THR A 96 -6.03 -1.98 11.80
C THR A 96 -5.86 -0.71 12.63
N ALA A 97 -4.80 -0.62 13.41
CA ALA A 97 -4.51 0.54 14.25
C ALA A 97 -4.27 1.80 13.42
N LEU A 98 -3.43 1.72 12.37
CA LEU A 98 -3.16 2.86 11.49
C LEU A 98 -4.42 3.34 10.77
N ASN A 99 -5.19 2.41 10.19
CA ASN A 99 -6.45 2.77 9.53
C ASN A 99 -7.44 3.39 10.52
N PHE A 100 -7.53 2.86 11.74
CA PHE A 100 -8.40 3.41 12.78
C PHE A 100 -8.00 4.83 13.20
N PHE A 101 -6.71 5.09 13.41
CA PHE A 101 -6.22 6.41 13.78
C PHE A 101 -6.45 7.44 12.67
N LEU A 102 -6.15 7.06 11.42
CA LEU A 102 -6.34 7.94 10.28
C LEU A 102 -7.81 8.33 10.10
N ASP A 103 -8.69 7.34 10.15
CA ASP A 103 -10.14 7.54 10.02
C ASP A 103 -10.73 8.36 11.18
N ARG A 104 -10.17 8.21 12.39
CA ARG A 104 -10.53 9.04 13.55
C ARG A 104 -10.09 10.50 13.38
N GLU A 105 -8.87 10.75 12.91
CA GLU A 105 -8.36 12.10 12.70
C GLU A 105 -9.11 12.83 11.59
N LEU A 106 -9.45 12.14 10.50
CA LEU A 106 -10.26 12.70 9.41
C LEU A 106 -11.64 13.15 9.88
N ARG A 107 -12.36 12.32 10.64
CA ARG A 107 -13.66 12.69 11.23
C ARG A 107 -13.55 13.91 12.15
N ASN A 108 -12.49 13.97 12.95
CA ASN A 108 -12.31 15.08 13.89
C ASN A 108 -12.10 16.41 13.14
N ASN A 109 -11.39 16.38 12.00
CA ASN A 109 -11.19 17.54 11.15
C ASN A 109 -12.44 17.94 10.33
N GLU A 110 -13.31 17.00 9.96
CA GLU A 110 -14.59 17.30 9.29
C GLU A 110 -15.61 17.95 10.22
N ILE A 111 -15.73 17.47 11.46
CA ILE A 111 -16.67 18.03 12.45
C ILE A 111 -16.34 19.50 12.75
N SER A 112 -15.06 19.86 12.82
CA SER A 112 -14.62 21.25 13.03
C SER A 112 -15.00 22.19 11.88
N ARG A 113 -15.14 21.70 10.64
CA ARG A 113 -15.57 22.55 9.49
C ARG A 113 -17.09 22.75 9.43
N SER A 114 -17.89 21.81 9.94
CA SER A 114 -19.36 21.95 9.98
C SER A 114 -19.87 22.94 11.03
N GLY A 115 -19.08 23.22 12.08
CA GLY A 115 -19.45 24.20 13.11
C GLY A 115 -19.35 25.67 12.68
N GLU A 116 -18.52 25.98 11.68
CA GLU A 116 -18.28 27.34 11.19
C GLU A 116 -19.32 27.82 10.17
N SER A 117 -20.13 26.91 9.60
CA SER A 117 -21.17 27.23 8.61
C SER A 117 -22.57 27.42 9.21
N ALA A 118 -22.72 27.23 10.53
CA ALA A 118 -24.00 27.33 11.26
C ALA A 118 -24.02 28.45 12.32
N SER A 119 -22.96 29.28 12.37
CA SER A 119 -22.89 30.53 13.13
C SER A 119 -22.96 31.73 12.20
#